data_AF-A0A7V4P993-F1
#
_entry.id   AF-A0A7V4P993-F1
#
_cell.length_a   1.000
_cell.length_b   1.000
_cell.length_c   1.000
_cell.angle_alpha   90.00
_cell.angle_beta   90.00
_cell.angle_gamma   90.00
#
_symmetry.space_group_name_H-M   'P 1'
#
loop_
_entity.id
_entity.type
_entity.pdbx_description
1 polymer ?
#
loop_
_entity_poly.entity_id
_entity_poly.type
_entity_poly.pdbx_seq_one_letter_code
_entity_poly.pdbx_strand_id
1 'polypeptide(L)'
;MDLAAELARYGPAAAGRPLTLVEAEAYCRRLAATHYENFTVASWLLPRRLRQHFANVYAYCRWADDLADEPRAAAADWTAASGQRLARPEEREAALVLLD
;
A
#
# COMPACT_ATOMS: atom_id res chain seq x y z
N MET A 1 4.70 -0.02 -10.44
CA MET A 1 3.48 0.78 -10.60
C MET A 1 3.90 2.24 -10.51
N ASP A 2 3.18 3.21 -11.09
CA ASP A 2 3.43 4.63 -10.81
C ASP A 2 2.71 5.01 -9.51
N LEU A 3 3.43 4.99 -8.39
CA LEU A 3 2.83 5.14 -7.06
C LEU A 3 2.21 6.52 -6.86
N ALA A 4 2.84 7.59 -7.36
CA ALA A 4 2.34 8.95 -7.22
C ALA A 4 0.99 9.15 -7.95
N ALA A 5 0.90 8.65 -9.19
CA ALA A 5 -0.35 8.71 -9.96
C ALA A 5 -1.47 7.90 -9.30
N GLU A 6 -1.12 6.74 -8.73
CA GLU A 6 -2.06 5.85 -8.06
C GLU A 6 -2.54 6.42 -6.71
N LEU A 7 -1.66 7.05 -5.93
CA LEU A 7 -2.02 7.77 -4.69
C LEU A 7 -2.93 8.97 -4.97
N ALA A 8 -2.68 9.73 -6.04
CA ALA A 8 -3.58 10.82 -6.42
C ALA A 8 -5.00 10.32 -6.77
N ARG A 9 -5.11 9.08 -7.24
CA ARG A 9 -6.37 8.48 -7.69
C ARG A 9 -7.11 7.70 -6.61
N TYR A 10 -6.39 6.97 -5.77
CA TYR A 10 -6.94 6.00 -4.81
C TYR A 10 -6.46 6.20 -3.37
N GLY A 11 -5.56 7.15 -3.14
CA GLY A 11 -5.03 7.47 -1.82
C GLY A 11 -6.03 8.24 -0.93
N PRO A 12 -5.68 8.47 0.34
CA PRO A 12 -6.58 9.06 1.34
C PRO A 12 -7.03 10.49 1.00
N ALA A 13 -6.23 11.23 0.22
CA ALA A 13 -6.55 12.58 -0.24
C ALA A 13 -7.37 12.60 -1.55
N ALA A 14 -7.64 11.45 -2.17
CA ALA A 14 -8.36 11.39 -3.43
C ALA A 14 -9.84 11.76 -3.22
N ALA A 15 -10.31 12.79 -3.94
CA ALA A 15 -11.71 13.25 -3.89
C ALA A 15 -12.68 12.40 -4.76
N GLY A 16 -12.24 11.24 -5.23
CA GLY A 16 -12.99 10.39 -6.13
C GLY A 16 -14.14 9.64 -5.44
N ARG A 17 -15.09 9.15 -6.24
CA ARG A 17 -16.10 8.21 -5.71
C ARG A 17 -15.43 6.93 -5.20
N PRO A 18 -15.99 6.28 -4.18
CA PRO A 18 -15.54 4.95 -3.78
C PRO A 18 -15.65 3.96 -4.95
N LEU A 19 -14.67 3.04 -5.05
CA LEU A 19 -14.72 1.93 -5.99
C LEU A 19 -15.76 0.91 -5.54
N THR A 20 -16.47 0.33 -6.51
CA THR A 20 -17.25 -0.88 -6.26
C THR A 20 -16.31 -2.09 -6.11
N LEU A 21 -16.79 -3.16 -5.49
CA LEU A 21 -16.00 -4.39 -5.34
C LEU A 21 -15.50 -4.92 -6.69
N VAL A 22 -16.35 -4.93 -7.72
CA VAL A 22 -15.99 -5.42 -9.07
C VAL A 22 -14.86 -4.59 -9.69
N GLU A 23 -14.87 -3.27 -9.47
CA GLU A 23 -13.84 -2.36 -9.99
C GLU A 23 -12.51 -2.53 -9.25
N ALA A 24 -12.57 -2.67 -7.92
CA ALA A 24 -11.40 -2.97 -7.09
C ALA A 24 -10.77 -4.32 -7.49
N GLU A 25 -11.58 -5.36 -7.66
CA GLU A 25 -11.11 -6.67 -8.12
C GLU A 25 -10.49 -6.61 -9.52
N ALA A 26 -11.09 -5.86 -10.43
CA ALA A 26 -10.55 -5.65 -11.78
C ALA A 26 -9.21 -4.91 -11.75
N TYR A 27 -9.07 -3.92 -10.85
CA TYR A 27 -7.81 -3.24 -10.60
C TYR A 27 -6.73 -4.22 -10.10
N CYS A 28 -7.02 -5.00 -9.06
CA CYS A 28 -6.09 -5.99 -8.51
C CYS A 28 -5.62 -7.00 -9.58
N ARG A 29 -6.55 -7.50 -10.42
CA ARG A 29 -6.19 -8.39 -11.53
C ARG A 29 -5.24 -7.75 -12.54
N ARG A 30 -5.47 -6.49 -12.90
CA ARG A 30 -4.58 -5.76 -13.84
C ARG A 30 -3.20 -5.58 -13.22
N LEU A 31 -3.14 -5.12 -11.98
CA LEU A 31 -1.88 -4.88 -11.27
C LEU A 31 -1.06 -6.17 -11.14
N ALA A 32 -1.70 -7.28 -10.79
CA ALA A 32 -1.06 -8.60 -10.72
C ALA A 32 -0.60 -9.14 -12.08
N ALA A 33 -1.18 -8.68 -13.19
CA ALA A 33 -0.79 -9.07 -14.54
C ALA A 33 0.33 -8.21 -15.13
N THR A 34 0.57 -7.01 -14.60
CA THR A 34 1.55 -6.05 -15.16
C THR A 34 2.98 -6.22 -14.66
N HIS A 35 3.23 -6.98 -13.60
CA HIS A 35 4.57 -7.13 -13.00
C HIS A 35 5.02 -8.59 -12.99
N TYR A 36 5.64 -8.96 -14.11
CA TYR A 36 6.42 -10.18 -14.29
C TYR A 36 7.76 -9.97 -13.59
N GLU A 37 8.20 -10.84 -12.68
CA GLU A 37 9.17 -11.87 -13.06
C GLU A 37 8.97 -13.25 -12.40
N ASN A 38 8.26 -13.36 -11.26
CA ASN A 38 8.08 -14.66 -10.58
C ASN A 38 6.61 -15.03 -10.30
N PHE A 39 5.76 -14.03 -10.07
CA PHE A 39 4.39 -14.27 -9.58
C PHE A 39 3.37 -14.64 -10.65
N THR A 40 3.58 -14.24 -11.92
CA THR A 40 2.66 -14.57 -13.01
C THR A 40 2.73 -16.04 -13.42
N VAL A 41 3.92 -16.65 -13.35
CA VAL A 41 4.08 -18.09 -13.63
C VAL A 41 3.45 -18.92 -12.50
N ALA A 42 3.69 -18.55 -11.23
CA ALA A 42 3.07 -19.22 -10.08
C ALA A 42 1.53 -19.09 -10.07
N SER A 43 0.99 -17.94 -10.49
CA SER A 43 -0.46 -17.73 -10.57
C SER A 43 -1.14 -18.45 -11.75
N TRP A 44 -0.38 -18.85 -12.78
CA TRP A 44 -0.89 -19.76 -13.82
C TRP A 44 -1.13 -21.17 -13.29
N LEU A 45 -0.25 -21.66 -12.41
CA LEU A 45 -0.38 -22.95 -11.72
C LEU A 45 -1.50 -22.95 -10.66
N LEU A 46 -1.95 -21.76 -10.23
CA LEU A 46 -3.08 -21.63 -9.31
C LEU A 46 -4.43 -22.01 -9.97
N PRO A 47 -5.28 -22.78 -9.27
CA PRO A 47 -6.64 -23.03 -9.71
C PRO A 47 -7.41 -21.73 -10.02
N ARG A 48 -8.19 -21.71 -11.11
CA ARG A 48 -8.89 -20.51 -11.61
C ARG A 48 -9.66 -19.75 -10.53
N ARG A 49 -10.32 -20.47 -9.62
CA ARG A 49 -11.11 -19.90 -8.52
C ARG A 49 -10.29 -19.05 -7.53
N LEU A 50 -8.99 -19.32 -7.39
CA LEU A 50 -8.13 -18.65 -6.41
C LEU A 50 -7.39 -17.44 -6.98
N ARG A 51 -7.38 -17.28 -8.30
CA ARG A 51 -6.61 -16.23 -8.97
C ARG A 51 -7.06 -14.82 -8.56
N GLN A 52 -8.35 -14.63 -8.30
CA GLN A 52 -8.85 -13.34 -7.81
C GLN A 52 -8.32 -13.01 -6.41
N HIS A 53 -8.44 -13.96 -5.47
CA HIS A 53 -7.97 -13.77 -4.10
C HIS A 53 -6.46 -13.50 -4.08
N PHE A 54 -5.71 -14.23 -4.91
CA PHE A 54 -4.29 -14.02 -5.06
C PHE A 54 -3.95 -12.62 -5.62
N ALA A 55 -4.69 -12.16 -6.64
CA ALA A 55 -4.52 -10.81 -7.19
C ALA A 55 -4.77 -9.72 -6.14
N ASN A 56 -5.74 -9.91 -5.26
CA ASN A 56 -6.04 -8.97 -4.17
C ASN A 56 -4.87 -8.88 -3.17
N VAL A 57 -4.32 -10.03 -2.74
CA VAL A 57 -3.15 -10.07 -1.83
C VAL A 57 -1.91 -9.50 -2.50
N TYR A 58 -1.66 -9.87 -3.76
CA TYR A 58 -0.54 -9.34 -4.53
C TYR A 58 -0.58 -7.81 -4.63
N ALA A 59 -1.76 -7.24 -4.95
CA ALA A 59 -1.93 -5.81 -5.06
C ALA A 59 -1.61 -5.09 -3.74
N TYR A 60 -2.04 -5.64 -2.61
CA TYR A 60 -1.70 -5.10 -1.28
C TYR A 60 -0.19 -5.10 -1.03
N CYS A 61 0.47 -6.25 -1.24
CA CYS A 61 1.92 -6.35 -1.04
C CYS A 61 2.68 -5.39 -1.96
N ARG A 62 2.28 -5.27 -3.23
CA ARG A 62 2.96 -4.38 -4.17
C ARG A 62 2.89 -2.91 -3.75
N TRP A 63 1.73 -2.47 -3.26
CA TRP A 63 1.56 -1.14 -2.70
C TRP A 63 2.44 -0.92 -1.45
N ALA A 64 2.50 -1.90 -0.55
CA ALA A 64 3.32 -1.82 0.65
C ALA A 64 4.82 -1.72 0.32
N ASP A 65 5.29 -2.54 -0.62
CA ASP A 65 6.68 -2.51 -1.08
C ASP A 65 7.02 -1.19 -1.76
N ASP A 66 6.18 -0.72 -2.70
CA ASP A 66 6.40 0.56 -3.41
C ASP A 66 6.44 1.75 -2.43
N LEU A 67 5.58 1.74 -1.38
CA LEU A 67 5.59 2.75 -0.32
C LEU A 67 6.83 2.67 0.58
N ALA A 68 7.38 1.48 0.78
CA ALA A 68 8.58 1.28 1.59
C ALA A 68 9.87 1.65 0.83
N ASP A 69 9.87 1.46 -0.49
CA ASP A 69 11.00 1.71 -1.38
C ASP A 69 11.14 3.19 -1.80
N GLU A 70 10.05 3.98 -1.77
CA GLU A 70 10.15 5.42 -1.98
C GLU A 70 10.87 6.13 -0.81
N PRO A 71 11.90 6.96 -1.07
CA PRO A 71 12.63 7.64 0.00
C PRO A 71 11.70 8.58 0.77
N ARG A 72 11.82 8.53 2.10
CA ARG A 72 11.02 9.14 3.19
C ARG A 72 10.59 10.62 3.07
N ALA A 73 10.85 11.32 1.97
CA ALA A 73 10.31 12.66 1.72
C ALA A 73 8.76 12.69 1.83
N ALA A 74 8.07 11.59 1.48
CA ALA A 74 6.62 11.45 1.65
C ALA A 74 6.18 11.12 3.10
N ALA A 75 7.07 10.57 3.94
CA ALA A 75 6.72 10.23 5.33
C ALA A 75 6.51 11.48 6.21
N ALA A 76 7.14 12.60 5.84
CA ALA A 76 6.91 13.91 6.44
C ALA A 76 5.49 14.44 6.16
N ASP A 77 4.94 14.13 4.99
CA ASP A 77 3.57 14.52 4.60
C ASP A 77 2.50 13.63 5.25
N TRP A 78 2.77 12.34 5.45
CA TRP A 78 1.86 11.44 6.18
C TRP A 78 1.69 11.83 7.66
N THR A 79 2.75 12.29 8.32
CA THR A 79 2.65 12.80 9.71
C THR A 79 1.85 14.10 9.78
N ALA A 80 1.93 14.95 8.76
CA ALA A 80 1.13 16.17 8.66
C ALA A 80 -0.36 15.88 8.34
N ALA A 81 -0.65 14.90 7.48
CA ALA A 81 -2.01 14.55 7.08
C ALA A 81 -2.77 13.69 8.12
N SER A 82 -2.07 12.93 8.95
CA SER A 82 -2.68 11.96 9.89
C SER A 82 -3.14 12.57 11.23
N GLY A 83 -2.86 13.86 11.50
CA GLY A 83 -3.35 14.53 12.71
C GLY A 83 -3.06 13.79 14.02
N GLN A 84 -1.94 13.06 14.11
CA GLN A 84 -1.57 12.33 15.33
C GLN A 84 -0.92 13.30 16.32
N ARG A 85 -1.76 14.04 17.05
CA ARG A 85 -1.35 14.71 18.28
C ARG A 85 -1.20 13.66 19.38
N LEU A 86 -0.03 13.02 19.50
CA LEU A 86 0.51 12.35 20.70
C LEU A 86 2.02 12.14 20.40
N ALA A 87 2.99 12.74 21.08
CA ALA A 87 3.19 12.81 22.52
C ALA A 87 3.75 14.17 22.94
N ARG A 88 3.42 14.59 24.16
CA ARG A 88 4.03 15.77 24.77
C ARG A 88 5.52 15.50 25.08
N PRO A 89 6.36 16.54 25.19
CA PRO A 89 7.82 16.41 25.31
C PRO A 89 8.30 15.48 26.43
N GLU A 90 7.52 15.34 27.51
CA GLU A 90 7.85 14.53 28.68
C GLU A 90 7.89 13.01 28.44
N GLU A 91 7.22 12.50 27.40
CA GLU A 91 7.20 11.04 27.12
C GLU A 91 8.41 10.58 26.28
N ARG A 92 9.21 11.51 25.73
CA ARG A 92 10.42 11.20 24.95
C ARG A 92 11.58 10.70 25.82
N GLU A 93 11.63 11.07 27.09
CA GLU A 93 12.73 10.70 27.99
C GLU A 93 12.61 9.24 28.45
N ALA A 94 11.38 8.71 28.58
CA ALA A 94 11.15 7.33 28.97
C ALA A 94 11.55 6.30 27.89
N ALA A 95 11.54 6.68 26.60
CA ALA A 95 11.90 5.78 25.51
C ALA A 95 13.42 5.61 25.33
N LEU A 96 14.23 6.54 25.85
CA LEU A 96 15.69 6.45 25.81
C LEU A 96 16.27 5.59 26.94
N VAL A 97 15.54 5.41 28.05
CA VAL A 97 16.01 4.63 29.23
C VAL A 97 15.80 3.12 29.07
N LEU A 98 15.07 2.66 28.05
CA LEU A 98 14.87 1.23 27.77
C LEU A 98 15.83 0.66 26.71
N LEU A 99 16.86 1.41 26.33
CA LEU A 99 17.90 0.99 25.38
C LEU A 99 19.33 1.04 25.96
N ASP A 100 19.47 1.16 27.28
CA ASP A 100 20.69 0.79 28.03
C ASP A 100 20.43 -0.51 28.82
#